data_AF-A0A3E0W931-F1
#
_entry.id   AF-A0A3E0W931-F1
#
_cell.length_a   1.000
_cell.length_b   1.000
_cell.length_c   1.000
_cell.angle_alpha   90.00
_cell.angle_beta   90.00
_cell.angle_gamma   90.00
#
_symmetry.space_group_name_H-M   'P 1'
#
loop_
_entity.id
_entity.type
_entity.pdbx_description
1 polymer ?
#
loop_
_entity_poly.entity_id
_entity_poly.type
_entity_poly.pdbx_seq_one_letter_code
_entity_poly.pdbx_strand_id
1 'polypeptide(L)' 'MATTTFTLTLDDKTYTVTDDLDRVQKDIDDAIANDGGLVTISTTEDYEAEAPKQISVTKSSSISIDPS' A
#
# COMPACT_ATOMS: atom_id res chain seq x y z
N MET A 1 15.71 -5.96 -6.43
CA MET A 1 14.89 -5.62 -5.24
C MET A 1 13.96 -6.78 -5.01
N ALA A 2 13.95 -7.32 -3.79
CA ALA A 2 13.19 -8.53 -3.48
C ALA A 2 11.74 -8.11 -3.25
N THR A 3 10.85 -8.49 -4.16
CA THR A 3 9.41 -8.32 -3.95
C THR A 3 9.00 -9.20 -2.77
N THR A 4 8.40 -8.59 -1.77
CA THR A 4 7.92 -9.24 -0.56
C THR A 4 6.40 -9.15 -0.54
N THR A 5 5.74 -10.23 -0.15
CA THR A 5 4.30 -10.19 0.09
C THR A 5 4.06 -9.69 1.52
N PHE A 6 3.20 -8.70 1.66
CA PHE A 6 2.83 -8.13 2.94
C PHE A 6 1.37 -7.71 2.93
N THR A 7 0.81 -7.56 4.11
CA THR A 7 -0.55 -7.05 4.29
C THR A 7 -0.49 -5.57 4.63
N LEU A 8 -1.31 -4.79 3.94
CA LEU A 8 -1.51 -3.38 4.20
C LEU A 8 -2.94 -3.18 4.69
N THR A 9 -3.11 -2.74 5.92
CA THR A 9 -4.42 -2.35 6.46
C THR A 9 -4.56 -0.83 6.36
N LEU A 10 -5.61 -0.35 5.70
CA LEU A 10 -5.95 1.06 5.52
C LEU A 10 -7.45 1.24 5.82
N ASP A 11 -7.78 2.06 6.82
CA ASP A 11 -9.18 2.38 7.17
C ASP A 11 -10.06 1.11 7.30
N ASP A 12 -9.57 0.13 8.07
CA ASP A 12 -10.17 -1.21 8.29
C ASP A 12 -10.26 -2.12 7.05
N LYS A 13 -9.70 -1.72 5.90
CA LYS A 13 -9.54 -2.59 4.72
C LYS A 13 -8.15 -3.18 4.68
N THR A 14 -8.07 -4.50 4.52
CA THR A 14 -6.80 -5.20 4.36
C THR A 14 -6.55 -5.48 2.88
N TYR A 15 -5.31 -5.27 2.45
CA TYR A 15 -4.83 -5.46 1.08
C TYR A 15 -3.58 -6.33 1.10
N THR A 16 -3.56 -7.40 0.32
CA THR A 16 -2.36 -8.21 0.08
C THR A 16 -1.59 -7.59 -1.08
N VAL A 17 -0.40 -7.13 -0.76
CA VAL A 17 0.51 -6.45 -1.67
C VAL A 17 1.71 -7.34 -1.90
N THR A 18 2.17 -7.45 -3.14
CA THR A 18 3.46 -8.05 -3.46
C THR A 18 4.30 -7.03 -4.20
N ASP A 19 5.13 -6.30 -3.47
CA ASP A 19 6.00 -5.25 -4.00
C ASP A 19 7.25 -5.13 -3.12
N ASP A 20 8.09 -4.15 -3.37
CA ASP A 20 9.20 -3.83 -2.48
C ASP A 20 8.67 -3.10 -1.23
N LEU A 21 8.84 -3.72 -0.05
CA LEU A 21 8.29 -3.23 1.21
C LEU A 21 8.86 -1.85 1.58
N ASP A 22 10.17 -1.65 1.40
CA ASP A 22 10.83 -0.37 1.67
C ASP A 22 10.29 0.74 0.76
N ARG A 23 10.07 0.44 -0.53
CA ARG A 23 9.46 1.37 -1.48
C ARG A 23 8.03 1.72 -1.09
N VAL A 24 7.19 0.74 -0.77
CA VAL A 24 5.78 1.00 -0.43
C VAL A 24 5.67 1.78 0.86
N GLN A 25 6.49 1.45 1.86
CA GLN A 25 6.54 2.20 3.11
C GLN A 25 6.96 3.65 2.88
N LYS A 26 7.97 3.89 2.03
CA LYS A 26 8.38 5.24 1.65
C LYS A 26 7.27 6.02 0.95
N ASP A 27 6.59 5.42 -0.03
CA ASP A 27 5.51 6.10 -0.77
C ASP A 27 4.34 6.46 0.17
N ILE A 28 4.04 5.62 1.16
CA ILE A 28 3.05 5.88 2.20
C ILE A 28 3.48 7.01 3.11
N ASP A 29 4.72 6.98 3.61
CA ASP A 29 5.27 8.03 4.46
C ASP A 29 5.29 9.39 3.74
N ASP A 30 5.68 9.40 2.46
CA ASP A 30 5.67 10.60 1.62
C ASP A 30 4.22 11.09 1.40
N ALA A 31 3.24 10.20 1.21
CA ALA A 31 1.83 10.58 1.09
C ALA A 31 1.26 11.17 2.39
N ILE A 32 1.59 10.59 3.55
CA ILE A 32 1.21 11.12 4.87
C ILE A 32 1.87 12.49 5.09
N ALA A 33 3.16 12.63 4.77
CA ALA A 33 3.90 13.89 4.94
C ALA A 33 3.28 15.05 4.12
N ASN A 34 2.78 14.76 2.91
CA ASN A 34 2.21 15.74 1.99
C ASN A 34 0.73 16.10 2.22
N ASP A 35 0.17 15.80 3.40
CA ASP A 35 -1.26 16.06 3.73
C ASP A 35 -2.25 15.14 2.99
N GLY A 36 -1.79 13.96 2.60
CA GLY A 36 -2.55 12.97 1.86
C GLY A 36 -2.17 12.92 0.38
N GLY A 37 -2.15 11.72 -0.16
CA GLY A 37 -1.72 11.44 -1.53
C GLY A 37 -2.23 10.10 -2.04
N LEU A 38 -2.25 9.96 -3.36
CA LEU A 38 -2.55 8.68 -4.00
C LEU A 38 -1.28 7.84 -4.05
N VAL A 39 -1.27 6.73 -3.32
CA VAL A 39 -0.20 5.72 -3.39
C VAL A 39 -0.67 4.65 -4.37
N THR A 40 0.11 4.41 -5.41
CA THR A 40 -0.19 3.34 -6.39
C THR A 40 0.49 2.07 -5.93
N ILE A 41 -0.28 1.05 -5.56
CA ILE A 41 0.24 -0.24 -5.13
C ILE A 41 -0.18 -1.34 -6.08
N SER A 42 0.78 -2.16 -6.47
CA SER A 42 0.55 -3.40 -7.21
C SER A 42 -0.04 -4.45 -6.25
N THR A 43 -1.36 -4.47 -6.09
CA THR A 43 -2.04 -5.50 -5.26
C THR A 43 -2.18 -6.78 -6.06
N THR A 44 -1.85 -7.93 -5.48
CA THR A 44 -1.98 -9.24 -6.14
C THR A 44 -3.35 -9.91 -5.90
N GLU A 45 -4.22 -9.28 -5.11
CA GLU A 45 -5.43 -9.93 -4.60
C GLU A 45 -6.65 -9.95 -5.54
N ASP A 46 -6.57 -9.32 -6.72
CA ASP A 46 -7.62 -9.44 -7.74
C ASP A 46 -7.06 -10.13 -8.98
N TYR A 47 -7.41 -11.40 -9.14
CA TYR A 47 -7.12 -12.19 -10.34
C TYR A 47 -7.81 -11.63 -11.61
N GLU A 48 -8.73 -10.67 -11.47
CA GLU A 48 -9.34 -9.89 -12.56
C GLU A 48 -8.73 -8.49 -12.78
N ALA A 49 -7.79 -8.05 -11.93
CA ALA A 49 -7.14 -6.75 -12.06
C ALA A 49 -5.65 -6.90 -12.41
N GLU A 50 -5.36 -7.08 -13.70
CA GLU A 50 -4.02 -6.81 -14.27
C GLU A 50 -3.62 -5.31 -14.16
N ALA A 51 -4.41 -4.49 -13.45
CA ALA A 51 -4.21 -3.05 -13.29
C ALA A 51 -3.79 -2.71 -11.85
N PRO A 52 -2.80 -1.82 -11.67
CA PRO A 52 -2.36 -1.38 -10.35
C PRO A 52 -3.52 -0.69 -9.59
N LYS A 53 -3.68 -1.01 -8.30
CA LYS A 53 -4.68 -0.34 -7.45
C LYS A 53 -4.08 0.95 -6.90
N GLN A 54 -4.85 2.03 -6.96
CA GLN A 54 -4.51 3.26 -6.26
C GLN A 54 -5.25 3.28 -4.93
N ILE A 55 -4.50 3.41 -3.84
CA ILE A 55 -5.05 3.69 -2.52
C ILE A 55 -4.89 5.17 -2.21
N SER A 56 -5.92 5.76 -1.62
CA SER A 56 -5.84 7.13 -1.12
C SER A 56 -5.36 7.07 0.32
N VAL A 57 -4.13 7.50 0.56
CA VAL A 57 -3.55 7.61 1.89
C VAL A 57 -3.78 9.02 2.37
N THR A 58 -4.37 9.20 3.55
CA THR A 58 -4.53 10.52 4.18
C THR A 58 -3.77 10.57 5.50
N LYS A 59 -3.48 11.77 6.03
CA LYS A 59 -2.85 11.93 7.35
C LYS A 59 -3.63 11.25 8.49
N SER A 60 -4.94 11.13 8.34
CA SER A 60 -5.84 10.51 9.32
C SER A 60 -5.99 9.00 9.12
N SER A 61 -5.50 8.47 8.01
CA SER A 61 -5.60 7.05 7.70
C SER A 61 -4.72 6.25 8.66
N SER A 62 -5.30 5.23 9.29
CA SER A 62 -4.52 4.28 10.09
C SER A 62 -3.94 3.23 9.15
N ILE A 63 -2.63 3.32 8.88
CA ILE A 63 -1.93 2.36 8.03
C ILE A 63 -1.10 1.41 8.89
N SER A 64 -1.29 0.12 8.67
CA SER A 64 -0.45 -0.93 9.25
C SER A 64 0.10 -1.80 8.12
N ILE A 65 1.41 -2.04 8.15
CA ILE A 65 2.10 -2.90 7.19
C ILE A 65 2.64 -4.08 7.97
N ASP A 66 2.11 -5.28 7.73
CA ASP A 66 2.56 -6.50 8.37
C ASP A 66 3.22 -7.41 7.32
N PRO A 67 4.55 -7.60 7.38
CA PRO A 67 5.25 -8.51 6.47
C PRO A 67 4.83 -9.95 6.74
N SER A 68 4.43 -10.66 5.68
CA SER A 68 4.04 -12.07 5.73
C SER A 68 5.22 -13.03 5.68
#